data_AF-A0A955QM77-F1
#
_entry.id   AF-A0A955QM77-F1
#
_cell.length_a   1.000
_cell.length_b   1.000
_cell.length_c   1.000
_cell.angle_alpha   90.00
_cell.angle_beta   90.00
_cell.angle_gamma   90.00
#
_symmetry.space_group_name_H-M   'P 1'
#
loop_
_entity.id
_entity.type
_entity.pdbx_description
1 polymer ?
#
loop_
_entity_poly.entity_id
_entity_poly.type
_entity_poly.pdbx_seq_one_letter_code
_entity_poly.pdbx_strand_id
1 'polypeptide(L)' 'MATAKEAAREVLERLSDQVTWNDIMYELYVKQKLEAGLADIEAGRTVPHQQLKAEILGNEN' A
#
# COMPACT_ATOMS: atom_id res chain seq x y z
N MET A 1 8.26 12.28 9.52
CA MET A 1 7.84 10.95 9.02
C MET A 1 8.23 9.93 10.07
N ALA A 2 7.32 9.04 10.46
CA ALA A 2 7.67 7.91 11.31
C ALA A 2 8.67 7.01 10.56
N THR A 3 9.63 6.44 11.27
CA THR A 3 10.51 5.41 10.71
C THR A 3 9.70 4.15 10.37
N ALA A 4 10.22 3.31 9.46
CA ALA A 4 9.58 2.02 9.16
C ALA A 4 9.36 1.15 10.41
N LYS A 5 10.24 1.27 11.42
CA LYS A 5 10.13 0.55 12.68
C LYS A 5 9.00 1.08 13.56
N GLU A 6 8.83 2.40 13.63
CA GLU A 6 7.74 3.03 14.38
C GLU A 6 6.39 2.72 13.73
N ALA A 7 6.29 2.86 12.40
CA ALA A 7 5.08 2.51 11.66
C ALA A 7 4.70 1.03 11.83
N ALA A 8 5.68 0.11 11.79
CA ALA A 8 5.43 -1.30 12.05
C ALA A 8 4.91 -1.54 13.48
N ARG A 9 5.45 -0.82 14.48
CA ARG A 9 4.98 -0.92 15.86
C ARG A 9 3.54 -0.43 16.00
N GLU A 10 3.19 0.71 15.43
CA GLU A 10 1.82 1.23 15.42
C GLU A 10 0.85 0.24 14.76
N VAL A 11 1.27 -0.44 13.69
CA VAL A 11 0.48 -1.50 13.06
C VAL A 11 0.28 -2.68 14.02
N LEU A 12 1.31 -3.11 14.73
CA LEU A 12 1.20 -4.24 15.66
C LEU A 12 0.34 -3.90 16.88
N GLU A 13 0.42 -2.67 17.40
CA GLU A 13 -0.33 -2.23 18.58
C GLU A 13 -1.86 -2.19 18.37
N ARG A 14 -2.33 -2.10 17.12
CA ARG A 14 -3.77 -2.12 16.78
C ARG A 14 -4.32 -3.50 16.45
N LEU A 15 -3.48 -4.53 16.33
CA LEU A 15 -3.93 -5.87 15.97
C LEU A 15 -4.46 -6.61 17.19
N SER A 16 -5.40 -7.54 16.95
CA SER A 16 -5.88 -8.46 17.97
C SER A 16 -4.80 -9.51 18.30
N ASP A 17 -4.75 -9.98 19.54
CA ASP A 17 -3.85 -11.08 19.94
C ASP A 17 -4.11 -12.41 19.19
N GLN A 18 -5.24 -12.54 18.49
CA GLN A 18 -5.63 -13.74 17.73
C GLN A 18 -5.18 -13.73 16.26
N VAL A 19 -4.53 -12.66 15.79
CA VAL A 19 -4.08 -12.58 14.40
C VAL A 19 -2.95 -13.56 14.10
N THR A 20 -2.91 -14.07 12.88
CA THR A 20 -1.85 -14.95 12.42
C THR A 20 -0.65 -14.17 11.89
N TRP A 21 0.47 -14.86 11.67
CA TRP A 21 1.62 -14.27 10.99
C TRP A 21 1.29 -13.73 9.60
N ASN A 22 0.39 -14.40 8.87
CA ASN A 22 -0.01 -13.96 7.54
C ASN A 22 -0.78 -12.62 7.61
N ASP A 23 -1.62 -12.44 8.61
CA ASP A 23 -2.38 -11.21 8.82
C ASP A 23 -1.44 -10.04 9.17
N ILE A 24 -0.46 -10.28 10.05
CA ILE A 24 0.55 -9.28 10.41
C ILE A 24 1.33 -8.84 9.15
N MET A 25 1.82 -9.81 8.37
CA MET A 25 2.59 -9.52 7.17
C MET A 25 1.75 -8.78 6.12
N TYR A 26 0.48 -9.15 5.97
CA TYR A 26 -0.45 -8.47 5.07
C TYR A 26 -0.66 -7.00 5.48
N GLU A 27 -0.92 -6.74 6.76
CA GLU A 27 -1.16 -5.38 7.28
C GLU A 27 0.07 -4.48 7.11
N LEU A 28 1.27 -5.02 7.37
CA LEU A 28 2.53 -4.30 7.13
C LEU A 28 2.75 -4.00 5.65
N TYR A 29 2.47 -4.97 4.77
CA TYR A 29 2.59 -4.80 3.32
C TYR A 29 1.62 -3.74 2.79
N VAL A 30 0.36 -3.78 3.22
CA VAL A 30 -0.64 -2.77 2.84
C VAL A 30 -0.22 -1.38 3.31
N LYS A 31 0.24 -1.24 4.57
CA LYS A 31 0.74 0.05 5.09
C LYS A 31 1.88 0.60 4.22
N GLN A 32 2.85 -0.23 3.88
CA GLN A 32 3.97 0.14 3.01
C GLN A 32 3.49 0.59 1.62
N LYS A 33 2.54 -0.14 1.01
CA LYS A 33 1.99 0.21 -0.31
C LYS A 33 1.22 1.51 -0.31
N LEU A 34 0.49 1.81 0.76
CA LEU A 34 -0.21 3.09 0.92
C LEU A 34 0.77 4.25 1.04
N GLU A 35 1.83 4.11 1.84
CA GLU A 35 2.86 5.15 1.99
C GLU A 35 3.59 5.42 0.67
N ALA A 36 3.93 4.37 -0.06
CA ALA A 36 4.51 4.51 -1.40
C ALA A 36 3.54 5.20 -2.37
N GLY A 37 2.27 4.82 -2.37
CA GLY A 37 1.25 5.43 -3.23
C GLY A 37 1.00 6.90 -2.91
N LEU A 38 1.00 7.28 -1.63
CA LEU A 38 0.91 8.69 -1.21
C LEU A 38 2.12 9.48 -1.71
N ALA A 39 3.33 8.94 -1.57
CA ALA A 39 4.54 9.56 -2.09
C ALA A 39 4.55 9.66 -3.63
N ASP A 40 3.95 8.70 -4.33
CA ASP A 40 3.77 8.76 -5.79
C ASP A 40 2.80 9.87 -6.19
N ILE A 41 1.71 10.06 -5.44
CA ILE A 41 0.76 11.16 -5.65
C ILE A 41 1.44 12.51 -5.45
N GLU A 42 2.16 12.69 -4.34
CA GLU A 42 2.88 13.94 -4.04
C GLU A 42 3.94 14.27 -5.10
N ALA A 43 4.60 13.25 -5.64
CA ALA A 43 5.59 13.41 -6.69
C ALA A 43 5.00 13.49 -8.12
N GLY A 44 3.69 13.45 -8.28
CA GLY A 44 3.02 13.46 -9.58
C GLY A 44 3.24 12.20 -10.42
N ARG A 45 3.69 11.08 -9.81
CA ARG A 45 3.86 9.78 -10.47
C ARG A 45 2.54 9.02 -10.55
N THR A 46 1.51 9.66 -11.10
CA THR A 46 0.18 9.08 -11.28
C THR A 46 -0.24 9.12 -12.75
N VAL A 47 -1.13 8.22 -13.14
CA VAL A 47 -1.73 8.20 -14.48
C VAL A 47 -3.23 8.50 -14.39
N PRO A 48 -3.82 9.23 -15.35
CA PRO A 48 -5.26 9.40 -15.43
C PRO A 48 -5.98 8.06 -15.55
N HIS A 49 -7.14 7.93 -14.89
CA HIS A 49 -7.93 6.69 -14.90
C HIS A 49 -8.26 6.20 -16.32
N GLN A 50 -8.57 7.11 -17.25
CA GLN A 50 -8.87 6.76 -18.63
C GLN A 50 -7.67 6.13 -19.35
N GLN A 51 -6.46 6.63 -19.08
CA GLN A 51 -5.23 6.10 -19.66
C GLN A 51 -4.97 4.68 -19.15
N LEU A 52 -5.04 4.47 -17.82
CA LEU A 52 -4.83 3.15 -17.22
C LEU A 52 -5.86 2.12 -17.71
N LYS A 53 -7.13 2.52 -17.82
CA LYS A 53 -8.19 1.65 -18.33
C LYS A 53 -7.92 1.20 -19.76
N ALA A 54 -7.44 2.09 -20.62
CA ALA A 54 -7.09 1.77 -22.01
C ALA A 54 -5.88 0.82 -22.08
N GLU A 55 -4.90 0.98 -21.19
CA GLU A 55 -3.72 0.10 -21.14
C GLU A 55 -4.08 -1.33 -20.70
N ILE A 56 -4.89 -1.47 -19.64
CA ILE A 56 -5.26 -2.79 -19.10
C ILE A 56 -6.20 -3.54 -20.06
N LEU A 57 -7.20 -2.86 -20.63
CA LEU A 57 -8.21 -3.49 -21.50
C LEU A 57 -7.81 -3.52 -22.99
N GLY A 58 -6.88 -2.66 -23.41
CA GLY A 58 -6.39 -2.59 -24.79
C GLY A 58 -5.34 -3.65 -25.12
N ASN A 59 -4.76 -4.28 -24.10
CA ASN A 59 -3.82 -5.41 -24.23
C ASN A 59 -4.53 -6.78 -24.37
N GLU A 60 -5.86 -6.81 -24.54
CA GLU A 60 -6.64 -8.05 -24.71
C GLU A 60 -6.76 -8.53 -26.18
N ASN A 61 -5.87 -8.09 -27.08
CA ASN A 61 -5.82 -8.54 -28.49
C ASN A 61 -4.64 -9.47 -28.79
#